data_AF-A0A964VAF7-F1
#
_entry.id   AF-A0A964VAF7-F1
#
_cell.length_a   1.000
_cell.length_b   1.000
_cell.length_c   1.000
_cell.angle_alpha   90.00
_cell.angle_beta   90.00
_cell.angle_gamma   90.00
#
_symmetry.space_group_name_H-M   'P 1'
#
loop_
_entity.id
_entity.type
_entity.pdbx_description
1 polymer ?
#
loop_
_entity_poly.entity_id
_entity_poly.type
_entity_poly.pdbx_seq_one_letter_code
_entity_poly.pdbx_strand_id
1 'polypeptide(L)'
;MGSHEQMGFPKCNFLVLTGMPCPSCGMTTSFALLVRGDLWNSLKANPVGTLLAGFLLALIPWSIACLMKGRFLLVRRVEIAMGLVLGVFITLALVRWAWIVAPHFWKW
;
A
#
# COMPACT_ATOMS: atom_id res chain seq x y z
N MET A 1 18.07 1.71 5.58
CA MET A 1 17.60 1.51 6.97
C MET A 1 16.09 1.65 6.97
N GLY A 2 15.38 0.70 7.56
CA GLY A 2 13.91 0.75 7.63
C GLY A 2 13.45 1.74 8.70
N SER A 3 12.26 2.34 8.54
CA SER A 3 11.72 3.27 9.54
C SER A 3 11.49 2.61 10.91
N HIS A 4 11.31 1.29 10.97
CA HIS A 4 11.23 0.54 12.22
C HIS A 4 12.58 0.46 12.94
N GLU A 5 13.69 0.39 12.22
CA GLU A 5 15.05 0.43 12.82
C GLU A 5 15.34 1.81 13.43
N GLN A 6 14.81 2.88 12.83
CA GLN A 6 14.90 4.24 13.39
C GLN A 6 14.11 4.39 14.70
N MET A 7 13.14 3.50 14.95
CA MET A 7 12.34 3.45 16.18
C MET A 7 12.89 2.44 17.20
N GLY A 8 14.09 1.89 16.98
CA GLY A 8 14.74 0.93 17.89
C GLY A 8 14.22 -0.51 17.76
N PHE A 9 13.37 -0.81 16.78
CA PHE A 9 12.91 -2.18 16.55
C PHE A 9 13.97 -3.01 15.80
N PRO A 10 14.00 -4.33 16.03
CA PRO A 10 14.93 -5.23 15.35
C PRO A 10 14.71 -5.24 13.84
N LYS A 11 15.73 -5.67 13.09
CA LYS A 11 15.64 -5.86 11.64
C LYS A 11 14.45 -6.76 11.29
N CYS A 12 13.83 -6.49 10.14
CA CYS A 12 12.70 -7.28 9.67
C CYS A 12 13.11 -8.75 9.49
N ASN A 13 12.47 -9.69 10.20
CA ASN A 13 12.78 -11.12 10.09
C ASN A 13 12.69 -11.64 8.64
N PHE A 14 11.76 -11.11 7.83
CA PHE A 14 11.66 -11.47 6.42
C PHE A 14 12.93 -11.08 5.65
N LEU A 15 13.46 -9.88 5.89
CA LEU A 15 14.71 -9.42 5.29
C LEU A 15 15.91 -10.24 5.81
N VAL A 16 15.92 -10.61 7.09
CA VAL A 16 16.99 -11.42 7.67
C VAL A 16 17.01 -12.84 7.09
N LEU A 17 15.84 -13.46 6.91
CA LEU A 17 15.71 -14.84 6.42
C LEU A 17 15.87 -14.95 4.91
N THR A 18 15.31 -14.01 4.15
CA THR A 18 15.27 -14.09 2.67
C THR A 18 16.32 -13.22 1.99
N GLY A 19 16.94 -12.29 2.71
CA GLY A 19 17.77 -11.24 2.12
C GLY A 19 17.00 -10.18 1.32
N MET A 20 15.67 -10.32 1.20
CA MET A 20 14.82 -9.50 0.33
C MET A 20 13.79 -8.68 1.11
N PRO A 21 13.40 -7.49 0.63
CA PRO A 21 12.29 -6.75 1.21
C PRO A 21 10.96 -7.49 0.98
N CYS A 22 10.06 -7.47 1.96
CA CYS A 22 8.71 -8.02 1.81
C CYS A 22 7.84 -7.13 0.88
N PRO A 23 6.75 -7.64 0.28
CA PRO A 23 5.90 -6.87 -0.63
C PRO A 23 5.27 -5.62 0.01
N SER A 24 5.10 -5.64 1.33
CA SER A 24 4.56 -4.52 2.11
C SER A 24 5.63 -3.53 2.63
N CYS A 25 6.90 -3.78 2.36
CA CYS A 25 7.99 -2.94 2.86
C CYS A 25 7.81 -1.48 2.36
N GLY A 26 7.87 -0.52 3.29
CA GLY A 26 7.70 0.91 3.01
C GLY A 26 6.26 1.40 2.85
N MET A 27 5.23 0.55 3.01
CA MET A 27 3.82 1.01 2.91
C MET A 27 3.48 2.05 3.97
N THR A 28 3.79 1.79 5.25
CA THR A 28 3.48 2.71 6.35
C THR A 28 4.22 4.04 6.24
N THR A 29 5.47 4.02 5.78
CA THR A 29 6.25 5.23 5.47
C THR A 29 5.57 6.06 4.38
N SER A 30 5.08 5.40 3.33
CA SER A 30 4.38 6.06 2.22
C SER A 30 3.08 6.70 2.67
N PHE A 31 2.33 6.02 3.54
CA PHE A 31 1.14 6.57 4.19
C PHE A 31 1.48 7.83 4.99
N ALA A 32 2.50 7.75 5.86
CA ALA A 32 2.91 8.87 6.69
C ALA A 32 3.36 10.09 5.87
N LEU A 33 4.11 9.85 4.77
CA LEU A 33 4.56 10.91 3.86
C LEU A 33 3.38 11.52 3.09
N LEU A 34 2.43 10.71 2.62
CA LEU A 34 1.26 11.21 1.90
C LEU A 34 0.38 12.10 2.79
N VAL A 35 0.14 11.67 4.03
CA VAL A 35 -0.65 12.44 5.00
C VAL A 35 0.04 13.77 5.36
N ARG A 36 1.38 13.80 5.33
CA ARG A 36 2.17 15.04 5.52
C ARG A 36 2.24 15.92 4.26
N GLY A 37 1.60 15.52 3.17
CA GLY A 37 1.60 16.26 1.89
C GLY A 37 2.82 15.99 1.00
N ASP A 38 3.72 15.09 1.39
CA ASP A 38 4.92 14.76 0.63
C ASP A 38 4.67 13.60 -0.34
N LEU A 39 3.99 13.93 -1.44
CA LEU A 39 3.62 12.95 -2.47
C LEU A 39 4.85 12.32 -3.13
N TRP A 40 5.90 13.10 -3.35
CA TRP A 40 7.09 12.65 -4.07
C TRP A 40 7.87 11.61 -3.28
N ASN A 41 8.14 11.88 -2.00
CA ASN A 41 8.81 10.90 -1.15
C ASN A 41 7.90 9.73 -0.79
N SER A 42 6.57 9.94 -0.74
CA SER A 42 5.61 8.84 -0.59
C SER A 42 5.73 7.83 -1.74
N LEU A 43 5.69 8.31 -2.99
CA LEU A 43 5.83 7.45 -4.18
C LEU A 43 7.17 6.72 -4.22
N LYS A 44 8.26 7.39 -3.82
CA LYS A 44 9.58 6.77 -3.71
C LYS A 44 9.63 5.66 -2.67
N ALA A 45 8.95 5.82 -1.54
CA ALA A 45 8.93 4.83 -0.48
C ALA A 45 8.16 3.56 -0.93
N ASN A 46 6.95 3.71 -1.44
CA ASN A 46 6.14 2.62 -1.96
C ASN A 46 4.96 3.15 -2.79
N PRO A 47 5.01 3.08 -4.15
CA PRO A 47 3.96 3.63 -4.99
C PRO A 47 2.61 2.94 -4.80
N VAL A 48 2.59 1.64 -4.51
CA VAL A 48 1.35 0.89 -4.21
C VAL A 48 0.77 1.36 -2.87
N GLY A 49 1.63 1.61 -1.88
CA GLY A 49 1.24 2.19 -0.59
C GLY A 49 0.64 3.60 -0.76
N THR A 50 1.25 4.45 -1.59
CA THR A 50 0.73 5.79 -1.91
C THR A 50 -0.64 5.72 -2.57
N LEU A 51 -0.82 4.84 -3.57
CA LEU A 51 -2.11 4.63 -4.23
C LEU A 51 -3.18 4.17 -3.25
N LEU A 52 -2.85 3.23 -2.36
CA LEU A 52 -3.78 2.74 -1.35
C LEU A 52 -4.17 3.85 -0.35
N ALA A 53 -3.20 4.63 0.11
CA ALA A 53 -3.46 5.75 1.01
C ALA A 53 -4.34 6.82 0.36
N GLY A 54 -4.11 7.16 -0.91
CA GLY A 54 -4.95 8.08 -1.67
C GLY A 54 -6.37 7.56 -1.88
N PHE A 55 -6.51 6.27 -2.19
CA PHE A 55 -7.81 5.61 -2.30
C PHE A 55 -8.59 5.66 -0.98
N LEU A 56 -7.94 5.34 0.14
CA LEU A 56 -8.56 5.43 1.47
C LEU A 56 -8.95 6.87 1.82
N LEU A 57 -8.14 7.86 1.45
CA LEU A 57 -8.46 9.26 1.65
C LEU A 57 -9.71 9.67 0.86
N ALA A 58 -9.85 9.21 -0.39
CA ALA A 58 -11.03 9.46 -1.23
C ALA A 58 -12.30 8.73 -0.74
N LEU A 59 -12.13 7.60 -0.05
CA LEU A 59 -13.25 6.87 0.57
C LEU A 59 -13.91 7.64 1.72
N ILE A 60 -13.21 8.56 2.38
CA ILE A 60 -13.76 9.36 3.49
C ILE A 60 -14.91 10.26 3.01
N PRO A 61 -14.71 11.21 2.07
CA PRO A 61 -15.81 12.06 1.58
C PRO A 61 -16.89 11.24 0.88
N TRP A 62 -16.52 10.14 0.22
CA TRP A 62 -17.45 9.21 -0.38
C TRP A 62 -18.42 8.58 0.63
N SER A 63 -17.88 8.13 1.77
CA SER A 63 -18.67 7.53 2.85
C SER A 63 -19.61 8.56 3.47
N ILE A 64 -19.15 9.81 3.64
CA ILE A 64 -19.98 10.92 4.09
C ILE A 64 -21.12 11.19 3.09
N ALA A 65 -20.83 11.23 1.79
CA ALA A 65 -21.86 11.42 0.76
C ALA A 65 -22.88 10.29 0.71
N CYS A 66 -22.46 9.04 0.96
CA CYS A 66 -23.36 7.89 1.05
C CYS A 66 -24.28 7.99 2.28
N LEU A 67 -23.74 8.39 3.44
CA LEU A 67 -24.53 8.65 4.65
C LEU A 67 -25.57 9.74 4.42
N MET A 68 -25.18 10.86 3.80
CA MET A 68 -26.10 11.97 3.50
C MET A 68 -27.23 11.58 2.55
N LYS A 69 -26.98 10.71 1.56
CA LYS A 69 -27.98 10.30 0.57
C LYS A 69 -28.79 9.06 0.99
N GLY A 70 -28.44 8.41 2.11
CA GLY A 70 -29.11 7.19 2.59
C GLY A 70 -29.02 6.00 1.63
N ARG A 71 -28.09 6.03 0.67
CA ARG A 71 -27.87 4.99 -0.34
C ARG A 71 -26.40 4.89 -0.69
N PHE A 72 -25.93 3.68 -0.99
CA PHE A 72 -24.61 3.49 -1.58
C PHE A 72 -24.61 4.09 -2.99
N LEU A 73 -23.89 5.19 -3.16
CA LEU A 73 -23.60 5.76 -4.48
C LEU A 73 -22.61 4.82 -5.20
N LEU A 74 -22.58 4.80 -6.54
CA LEU A 74 -21.73 3.97 -7.45
C LEU A 74 -21.58 2.45 -7.18
N VAL A 75 -21.96 1.88 -6.04
CA VAL A 75 -21.68 0.49 -5.66
C VAL A 75 -23.00 -0.22 -5.39
N ARG A 76 -23.40 -1.08 -6.34
CA ARG A 76 -24.65 -1.86 -6.24
C ARG A 76 -24.49 -3.12 -5.39
N ARG A 77 -23.28 -3.70 -5.35
CA ARG A 77 -22.92 -4.87 -4.53
C ARG A 77 -21.58 -4.60 -3.85
N VAL A 78 -21.66 -4.20 -2.58
CA VAL A 78 -20.48 -3.82 -1.78
C VAL A 78 -19.48 -4.97 -1.67
N GLU A 79 -19.97 -6.21 -1.56
CA GLU A 79 -19.13 -7.40 -1.42
C GLU A 79 -18.22 -7.61 -2.63
N ILE A 80 -18.77 -7.49 -3.85
CA ILE A 80 -18.02 -7.66 -5.10
C ILE A 80 -17.03 -6.50 -5.28
N ALA A 81 -17.47 -5.27 -5.03
CA ALA A 81 -16.60 -4.10 -5.15
C ALA A 81 -15.41 -4.19 -4.18
N MET A 82 -15.65 -4.61 -2.94
CA MET A 82 -14.60 -4.81 -1.94
C MET A 82 -13.63 -5.93 -2.36
N GLY A 83 -14.16 -7.06 -2.85
CA GLY A 83 -13.34 -8.15 -3.37
C GLY A 83 -12.45 -7.72 -4.54
N LEU A 84 -13.00 -6.96 -5.49
CA LEU A 84 -12.24 -6.42 -6.63
C LEU A 84 -11.15 -5.45 -6.19
N VAL A 85 -11.47 -4.51 -5.30
CA VAL A 85 -10.50 -3.53 -4.77
C VAL A 85 -9.35 -4.25 -4.07
N LEU A 86 -9.65 -5.19 -3.17
CA LEU A 86 -8.64 -5.97 -2.46
C LEU A 86 -7.79 -6.78 -3.45
N GLY A 87 -8.43 -7.46 -4.41
CA GLY A 87 -7.76 -8.21 -5.46
C GLY A 87 -6.78 -7.33 -6.25
N VAL A 88 -7.22 -6.16 -6.71
CA VAL A 88 -6.38 -5.21 -7.45
C VAL A 88 -5.16 -4.77 -6.64
N PHE A 89 -5.35 -4.37 -5.37
CA PHE A 89 -4.21 -3.93 -4.54
C PHE A 89 -3.23 -5.06 -4.23
N ILE A 90 -3.72 -6.28 -3.99
CA ILE A 90 -2.86 -7.46 -3.79
C ILE A 90 -2.07 -7.76 -5.06
N THR A 91 -2.72 -7.78 -6.22
CA THR A 91 -2.04 -8.02 -7.51
C THR A 91 -0.99 -6.96 -7.77
N LEU A 92 -1.29 -5.67 -7.57
CA LEU A 92 -0.33 -4.58 -7.73
C LEU A 92 0.87 -4.71 -6.78
N ALA A 93 0.63 -5.07 -5.52
CA ALA A 93 1.69 -5.28 -4.53
C ALA A 93 2.61 -6.45 -4.94
N LEU A 94 2.04 -7.56 -5.41
CA LEU A 94 2.79 -8.72 -5.88
C LEU A 94 3.56 -8.44 -7.17
N VAL A 95 2.96 -7.74 -8.14
CA VAL A 95 3.62 -7.35 -9.39
C VAL A 95 4.82 -6.43 -9.12
N ARG A 96 4.64 -5.41 -8.27
CA ARG A 96 5.74 -4.53 -7.84
C ARG A 96 6.84 -5.34 -7.17
N TRP A 97 6.48 -6.24 -6.27
CA TRP A 97 7.45 -7.06 -5.55
C TRP A 97 8.22 -7.98 -6.49
N ALA A 98 7.53 -8.64 -7.43
CA ALA A 98 8.14 -9.46 -8.47
C ALA A 98 9.12 -8.64 -9.32
N TRP A 99 8.79 -7.40 -9.66
CA TRP A 99 9.71 -6.48 -10.36
C TRP A 99 10.98 -6.15 -9.56
N ILE A 100 10.85 -5.95 -8.25
CA ILE A 100 12.00 -5.66 -7.36
C ILE A 100 12.88 -6.91 -7.19
N VAL A 101 12.26 -8.09 -7.14
CA VAL A 101 12.93 -9.36 -6.83
C VAL A 101 13.47 -10.07 -8.08
N ALA A 102 12.85 -9.91 -9.24
CA ALA A 102 13.28 -10.48 -10.52
C ALA A 102 14.78 -10.28 -10.85
N PRO A 103 15.36 -9.06 -10.72
CA PRO A 103 16.79 -8.87 -10.98
C PRO A 103 17.71 -9.49 -9.91
N HIS A 104 17.16 -9.89 -8.75
CA HIS A 104 17.92 -10.58 -7.70
C HIS A 104 18.00 -12.09 -7.95
N PHE A 105 16.96 -12.68 -8.56
CA PHE A 105 16.98 -14.08 -8.99
C PHE A 105 17.89 -14.34 -10.20
N TRP A 106 18.07 -13.36 -11.10
CA TRP A 106 18.87 -13.52 -12.31
C TRP A 106 20.40 -13.41 -12.09
N LYS A 107 20.85 -13.04 -10.88
CA LYS A 107 22.28 -12.87 -10.55
C LYS A 107 22.93 -14.10 -9.89
N TRP A 108 22.23 -15.24 -9.91
CA TRP A 108 22.77 -16.57 -9.59
C TRP A 108 22.92 -17.37 -10.89
#